data_AF-A0A699TGT3-F1
#
_entry.id   AF-A0A699TGT3-F1
#
_cell.length_a   1.000
_cell.length_b   1.000
_cell.length_c   1.000
_cell.angle_alpha   90.00
_cell.angle_beta   90.00
_cell.angle_gamma   90.00
#
_symmetry.space_group_name_H-M   'P 1'
#
loop_
_entity.id
_entity.type
_entity.pdbx_description
1 polymer ?
#
loop_
_entity_poly.entity_id
_entity_poly.type
_entity_poly.pdbx_seq_one_letter_code
_entity_poly.pdbx_strand_id
1 'polypeptide(L)' 'IDSRKSTSEGIQFLGDKLVSWMSKKHNCTVMSLVEAEYVALSASCAQVMWMRTQL' A
#
# COMPACT_ATOMS: atom_id res chain seq x y z
N ILE A 1 6.19 8.97 0.11
CA ILE A 1 6.41 7.95 -0.95
C ILE A 1 5.02 7.51 -1.40
N ASP A 2 4.63 7.86 -2.61
CA ASP A 2 3.26 7.72 -3.13
C ASP A 2 2.85 6.25 -3.19
N SER A 3 2.00 5.80 -2.26
CA SER A 3 1.40 4.48 -2.33
C SER A 3 0.27 4.52 -3.36
N ARG A 4 0.66 4.61 -4.63
CA ARG A 4 -0.22 4.58 -5.79
C ARG A 4 -1.10 3.34 -5.69
N LYS A 5 -2.37 3.54 -5.35
CA LYS A 5 -3.40 2.51 -5.45
C LYS A 5 -3.46 2.06 -6.91
N SER A 6 -2.78 0.96 -7.21
CA SER A 6 -2.88 0.29 -8.50
C SER A 6 -4.22 -0.44 -8.55
N THR A 7 -5.30 0.29 -8.83
CA THR A 7 -6.57 -0.31 -9.26
C THR A 7 -6.34 -0.81 -10.67
N SER A 8 -6.09 -2.12 -10.82
CA SER A 8 -6.10 -2.74 -12.14
C SER A 8 -7.56 -3.01 -12.50
N GLU A 9 -8.11 -2.18 -13.38
CA GLU A 9 -9.45 -2.34 -13.93
C GLU A 9 -9.33 -3.15 -15.22
N GLY A 10 -9.90 -4.35 -15.22
CA GLY A 10 -10.02 -5.21 -16.40
C GLY A 10 -11.40 -5.05 -16.99
N ILE A 11 -11.48 -4.57 -18.23
CA ILE A 11 -12.73 -4.36 -18.95
C ILE A 11 -12.77 -5.33 -20.13
N GLN A 12 -13.83 -6.13 -20.26
CA GLN A 12 -14.03 -7.04 -21.37
C GLN A 12 -15.26 -6.64 -22.18
N PHE A 13 -15.04 -6.38 -23.47
CA PHE A 13 -16.07 -6.04 -24.44
C PHE A 13 -16.26 -7.17 -25.46
N LEU A 14 -17.49 -7.37 -25.93
CA LEU A 14 -17.80 -8.19 -27.10
C LEU A 14 -18.50 -7.30 -28.12
N GLY A 15 -17.74 -6.84 -29.12
CA GLY A 15 -18.15 -5.74 -29.98
C GLY A 15 -18.31 -4.44 -29.19
N ASP A 16 -19.37 -3.68 -29.45
CA ASP A 16 -19.65 -2.41 -28.76
C ASP A 16 -20.36 -2.58 -27.40
N LYS A 17 -20.55 -3.84 -26.96
CA LYS A 17 -21.27 -4.14 -25.72
C LYS A 17 -20.29 -4.58 -24.64
N LEU A 18 -20.34 -3.90 -23.49
CA LEU A 18 -19.60 -4.25 -22.30
C LEU A 18 -20.13 -5.58 -21.74
N VAL A 19 -19.29 -6.61 -21.71
CA VAL A 19 -19.69 -7.97 -21.30
C VAL A 19 -19.28 -8.26 -19.86
N SER A 20 -18.12 -7.78 -19.41
CA SER A 20 -17.68 -7.98 -18.05
C SER A 20 -16.77 -6.86 -17.58
N TRP A 21 -16.96 -6.46 -16.32
CA TRP A 21 -16.13 -5.50 -15.62
C TRP A 21 -15.53 -6.18 -14.38
N MET A 22 -14.21 -6.22 -14.32
CA MET A 22 -13.47 -6.74 -13.17
C MET A 22 -12.62 -5.61 -12.57
N SER A 23 -13.05 -5.09 -11.42
CA SER A 23 -12.20 -4.23 -10.59
C SER A 23 -11.50 -5.10 -9.55
N LYS A 24 -10.20 -5.38 -9.76
CA LYS A 24 -9.39 -6.04 -8.73
C LYS A 24 -8.94 -4.95 -7.76
N LYS A 25 -9.78 -4.67 -6.76
CA LYS A 25 -9.34 -3.92 -5.58
C LYS A 25 -8.19 -4.71 -4.96
N HIS A 26 -6.98 -4.19 -5.04
CA HIS A 26 -5.93 -4.68 -4.16
C HIS A 26 -6.47 -4.44 -2.74
N ASN A 27 -6.76 -5.53 -2.03
CA ASN A 27 -6.83 -5.48 -0.57
C ASN A 27 -5.43 -5.09 -0.16
N CYS A 28 -5.15 -3.79 -0.13
CA CYS A 28 -4.06 -3.25 0.62
C CYS A 28 -4.42 -3.63 2.04
N THR A 29 -3.88 -4.78 2.45
CA THR A 29 -4.19 -5.43 3.71
C THR A 29 -4.07 -4.34 4.76
N VAL A 30 -5.17 -3.98 5.40
CA VAL A 30 -5.16 -2.92 6.43
C VAL A 30 -4.13 -3.29 7.52
N MET A 31 -3.88 -4.59 7.73
CA MET A 31 -2.77 -5.09 8.55
C MET A 31 -1.39 -4.68 8.03
N SER A 32 -1.13 -4.73 6.72
CA SER A 32 0.16 -4.32 6.14
C SER A 32 0.39 -2.81 6.22
N LEU A 33 -0.66 -1.99 6.21
CA LEU A 33 -0.52 -0.54 6.41
C LEU A 33 -0.16 -0.23 7.87
N VAL A 34 -0.92 -0.79 8.82
CA VAL A 34 -0.66 -0.64 10.26
C VAL A 34 0.72 -1.19 10.63
N GLU A 35 1.09 -2.33 10.07
CA GLU A 35 2.41 -2.93 10.27
C GLU A 35 3.52 -2.06 9.67
N ALA A 36 3.34 -1.52 8.45
CA ALA A 36 4.31 -0.62 7.85
C ALA A 36 4.47 0.70 8.65
N GLU A 37 3.37 1.27 9.14
CA GLU A 37 3.39 2.45 10.00
C GLU A 37 4.08 2.16 11.34
N TYR A 38 3.79 1.02 11.97
CA TYR A 38 4.45 0.57 13.19
C TYR A 38 5.97 0.35 12.99
N VAL A 39 6.35 -0.33 11.91
CA VAL A 39 7.76 -0.55 11.55
C VAL A 39 8.47 0.79 11.34
N ALA A 40 7.88 1.72 10.60
CA ALA A 40 8.45 3.05 10.37
C ALA A 40 8.64 3.86 11.67
N LEU A 41 7.65 3.85 12.56
CA LEU A 41 7.73 4.49 13.88
C LEU A 41 8.82 3.87 14.76
N SER A 42 8.91 2.54 14.79
CA SER A 42 9.92 1.82 15.57
C SER A 42 11.34 2.12 15.07
N ALA A 43 11.54 2.18 13.75
CA ALA A 43 12.82 2.52 13.13
C ALA A 43 13.22 3.97 13.43
N SER A 44 12.28 4.91 13.38
CA SER A 44 12.51 6.31 13.75
C SER A 44 12.94 6.45 15.22
N CYS A 45 12.25 5.73 16.12
CA CYS A 45 12.58 5.73 17.55
C CYS A 45 13.98 5.14 17.80
N ALA A 46 14.30 4.02 17.15
CA ALA A 46 15.62 3.40 17.22
C ALA A 46 16.73 4.35 16.72
N GLN A 47 16.48 5.08 15.63
CA GLN A 47 17.42 6.07 15.10
C GLN A 47 17.66 7.22 16.09
N VAL A 48 16.61 7.74 16.72
CA VAL A 48 16.74 8.79 17.75
C VAL A 48 17.51 8.27 18.96
N MET A 49 17.18 7.08 19.45
CA MET A 49 17.88 6.46 20.59
C MET A 49 19.36 6.23 20.29
N TRP A 50 19.69 5.81 19.06
CA TRP A 50 21.05 5.66 18.60
C TRP A 50 21.83 6.98 18.65
N MET A 51 21.25 8.06 18.10
CA MET A 51 21.88 9.38 18.13
C MET A 51 22.09 9.90 19.56
N ARG A 52 21.16 9.61 20.49
CA ARG A 52 21.29 9.97 21.90
C ARG A 52 22.35 9.17 22.65
N THR A 53 22.69 7.98 22.17
CA THR A 53 23.70 7.10 22.78
C THR A 53 25.10 7.39 22.26
N GLN A 54 25.21 8.03 21.08
CA GLN A 54 26.48 8.49 20.51
C GLN A 54 26.91 9.89 20.99
N LEU A 55 26.05 10.58 21.73
CA LEU A 55 26.35 11.83 22.46
C LEU A 55 26.74 11.51 23.90
#